data_AF-A0A1S6IQ21-F1
#
_entry.id   AF-A0A1S6IQ21-F1
#
_cell.length_a   1.000
_cell.length_b   1.000
_cell.length_c   1.000
_cell.angle_alpha   90.00
_cell.angle_beta   90.00
_cell.angle_gamma   90.00
#
_symmetry.space_group_name_H-M   'P 1'
#
loop_
_entity.id
_entity.type
_entity.pdbx_description
1 polymer ?
#
loop_
_entity_poly.entity_id
_entity_poly.type
_entity_poly.pdbx_seq_one_letter_code
_entity_poly.pdbx_strand_id
1 'polypeptide(L)'
;MKNKQLRDATIFTALSILYPVYLFTTRNPESIATVSILLALLFPIVGVIYGLNVKEAKFKWSIVIINLIVLTIFTNYALVILF
;
A
#
# COMPACT_ATOMS: atom_id res chain seq x y z
N MET A 1 5.69 -16.85 -17.36
CA MET A 1 6.36 -16.21 -16.19
C MET A 1 6.32 -14.68 -16.19
N LYS A 2 6.48 -13.97 -17.33
CA LYS A 2 6.48 -12.49 -17.40
C LYS A 2 5.27 -11.81 -16.75
N ASN A 3 4.08 -12.41 -16.90
CA ASN A 3 2.82 -11.81 -16.43
C ASN A 3 2.55 -12.04 -14.92
N LYS A 4 3.25 -12.98 -14.26
CA LYS A 4 3.00 -13.27 -12.83
C LYS A 4 3.51 -12.14 -11.93
N GLN A 5 4.73 -11.68 -12.16
CA GLN A 5 5.34 -10.60 -11.36
C GLN A 5 4.56 -9.30 -11.49
N LEU A 6 4.17 -8.93 -12.71
CA LEU A 6 3.36 -7.75 -12.96
C LEU A 6 1.97 -7.87 -12.31
N ARG A 7 1.31 -9.03 -12.44
CA ARG A 7 0.01 -9.26 -11.82
C ARG A 7 0.09 -9.16 -10.30
N ASP A 8 1.05 -9.82 -9.67
CA ASP A 8 1.19 -9.83 -8.22
C ASP A 8 1.51 -8.41 -7.72
N ALA A 9 2.39 -7.68 -8.41
CA ALA A 9 2.69 -6.27 -8.11
C ALA A 9 1.46 -5.36 -8.25
N THR A 10 0.64 -5.55 -9.28
CA THR A 10 -0.61 -4.81 -9.46
C THR A 10 -1.62 -5.11 -8.35
N ILE A 11 -1.78 -6.38 -7.96
CA ILE A 11 -2.68 -6.78 -6.87
C ILE A 11 -2.27 -6.12 -5.55
N PHE A 12 -0.98 -6.19 -5.20
CA PHE A 12 -0.51 -5.57 -3.96
C PHE A 12 -0.60 -4.05 -3.99
N THR A 13 -0.42 -3.42 -5.16
CA THR A 13 -0.66 -1.99 -5.34
C THR A 13 -2.13 -1.62 -5.18
N ALA A 14 -3.04 -2.45 -5.68
CA ALA A 14 -4.47 -2.22 -5.47
C ALA A 14 -4.83 -2.38 -3.99
N LEU A 15 -4.32 -3.42 -3.32
CA LEU A 15 -4.54 -3.64 -1.89
C LEU A 15 -3.97 -2.51 -1.03
N SER A 16 -2.79 -1.99 -1.38
CA SER A 16 -2.18 -0.87 -0.65
C SER A 16 -2.97 0.42 -0.73
N ILE A 17 -3.80 0.59 -1.76
CA ILE A 17 -4.72 1.73 -1.87
C ILE A 17 -6.06 1.42 -1.21
N LEU A 18 -6.70 0.32 -1.61
CA LEU A 18 -8.08 0.03 -1.24
C LEU A 18 -8.25 -0.22 0.26
N TYR A 19 -7.32 -0.96 0.87
CA TYR A 19 -7.45 -1.32 2.28
C TYR A 19 -7.31 -0.09 3.21
N PRO A 20 -6.28 0.75 3.08
CA PRO A 20 -6.18 1.95 3.90
C PRO A 20 -7.28 2.97 3.61
N VAL A 21 -7.69 3.15 2.35
CA VAL A 21 -8.83 4.03 2.00
C VAL A 21 -10.08 3.56 2.73
N TYR A 22 -10.42 2.28 2.65
CA TYR A 22 -11.55 1.72 3.40
C TYR A 22 -11.39 1.98 4.90
N LEU A 23 -10.22 1.66 5.47
CA LEU A 23 -9.97 1.77 6.90
C LEU A 23 -10.14 3.20 7.42
N PHE A 24 -9.51 4.18 6.77
CA PHE A 24 -9.46 5.56 7.27
C PHE A 24 -10.66 6.43 6.85
N THR A 25 -11.44 6.02 5.84
CA THR A 25 -12.62 6.80 5.41
C THR A 25 -13.94 6.28 5.98
N THR A 26 -14.01 5.00 6.37
CA THR A 26 -15.29 4.37 6.79
C THR A 26 -15.34 4.03 8.27
N ARG A 27 -14.21 4.00 8.98
CA ARG A 27 -14.16 3.67 10.40
C ARG A 27 -13.87 4.93 11.22
N ASN A 28 -14.49 5.00 12.39
CA ASN A 28 -14.16 6.01 13.38
C ASN A 28 -12.70 5.81 13.83
N PRO A 29 -11.85 6.84 13.82
CA PRO A 29 -10.43 6.74 14.18
C PRO A 29 -10.17 5.99 15.50
N GLU A 30 -10.95 6.29 16.53
CA GLU A 30 -10.86 5.70 17.87
C GLU A 30 -11.22 4.20 17.91
N SER A 31 -11.91 3.69 16.89
CA SER A 31 -12.33 2.29 16.80
C SER A 31 -11.38 1.43 15.96
N ILE A 32 -10.40 2.04 15.30
CA ILE A 32 -9.47 1.33 14.42
C ILE A 32 -8.46 0.57 15.28
N ALA A 33 -8.47 -0.76 15.18
CA ALA A 33 -7.46 -1.58 15.83
C ALA A 33 -6.06 -1.29 15.28
N THR A 34 -5.07 -1.19 16.17
CA THR A 34 -3.65 -0.95 15.81
C THR A 34 -3.13 -1.94 14.77
N VAL A 35 -3.56 -3.20 14.82
CA VAL A 35 -3.20 -4.23 13.82
C VAL A 35 -3.67 -3.85 12.41
N SER A 36 -4.84 -3.22 12.28
CA SER A 36 -5.34 -2.76 10.99
C SER A 36 -4.51 -1.59 10.45
N ILE A 37 -4.06 -0.69 11.33
CA ILE A 37 -3.14 0.39 10.97
C ILE A 37 -1.81 -0.18 10.49
N LEU A 38 -1.25 -1.17 11.20
CA LEU A 38 -0.02 -1.85 10.77
C LEU A 38 -0.17 -2.52 9.41
N LEU A 39 -1.29 -3.21 9.16
CA LEU A 39 -1.58 -3.80 7.85
C LEU A 39 -1.67 -2.74 6.75
N ALA A 40 -2.29 -1.59 7.04
CA ALA A 40 -2.40 -0.48 6.10
C ALA A 40 -1.03 0.09 5.68
N LEU A 41 -0.03 0.04 6.58
CA LEU A 41 1.35 0.44 6.28
C LEU A 41 2.16 -0.68 5.61
N LEU A 42 1.88 -1.95 5.92
CA LEU A 42 2.60 -3.09 5.35
C LEU A 42 2.26 -3.33 3.88
N PHE A 43 0.99 -3.18 3.47
CA PHE A 43 0.60 -3.41 2.08
C PHE A 43 1.38 -2.58 1.05
N PRO A 44 1.57 -1.26 1.21
CA PRO A 44 2.38 -0.50 0.27
C PRO A 44 3.86 -0.91 0.29
N ILE A 45 4.43 -1.29 1.44
CA ILE A 45 5.81 -1.83 1.50
C ILE A 45 5.93 -3.10 0.65
N VAL A 46 4.97 -4.02 0.78
CA VAL A 46 4.91 -5.23 -0.05
C VAL A 46 4.75 -4.87 -1.52
N GLY A 47 3.89 -3.90 -1.84
CA GLY A 47 3.71 -3.38 -3.21
C GLY A 47 5.01 -2.84 -3.82
N VAL A 48 5.85 -2.14 -3.05
CA VAL A 48 7.19 -1.71 -3.49
C VAL A 48 8.08 -2.91 -3.80
N ILE A 49 8.14 -3.91 -2.91
CA ILE A 49 8.97 -5.11 -3.09
C ILE A 49 8.58 -5.85 -4.38
N TYR A 50 7.28 -6.06 -4.61
CA TYR A 50 6.81 -6.70 -5.84
C TYR A 50 7.03 -5.81 -7.07
N GLY A 51 6.87 -4.49 -6.94
CA GLY A 51 7.14 -3.52 -8.00
C GLY A 51 8.59 -3.56 -8.49
N LEU A 52 9.56 -3.62 -7.58
CA LEU A 52 10.99 -3.70 -7.91
C LEU A 52 11.35 -4.96 -8.71
N ASN A 53 10.57 -6.03 -8.55
CA ASN A 53 10.73 -7.30 -9.26
C ASN A 53 10.11 -7.32 -10.67
N VAL A 54 9.37 -6.29 -11.08
CA VAL A 54 8.81 -6.18 -12.45
C VAL A 54 9.93 -5.95 -13.47
N LYS A 55 9.90 -6.64 -14.62
CA LYS A 55 10.98 -6.54 -15.61
C LYS A 55 10.89 -5.27 -16.46
N GLU A 56 9.67 -4.88 -16.81
CA GLU A 56 9.39 -3.70 -17.62
C GLU A 56 9.60 -2.41 -16.82
N ALA A 57 10.62 -1.63 -17.19
CA ALA A 57 11.02 -0.42 -16.46
C ALA A 57 9.89 0.60 -16.27
N LYS A 58 9.04 0.79 -17.29
CA LYS A 58 7.89 1.71 -17.22
C LYS A 58 6.92 1.32 -16.10
N PHE A 59 6.54 0.05 -16.02
CA PHE A 59 5.60 -0.44 -15.01
C PHE A 59 6.23 -0.56 -13.62
N LYS A 60 7.51 -0.96 -13.55
CA LYS A 60 8.29 -1.00 -12.30
C LYS A 60 8.21 0.33 -11.55
N TRP A 61 8.64 1.41 -12.20
CA TRP A 61 8.74 2.70 -11.52
C TRP A 61 7.37 3.29 -11.19
N SER A 62 6.37 3.12 -12.07
CA SER A 62 5.01 3.53 -11.75
C SER A 62 4.48 2.82 -10.49
N ILE A 63 4.63 1.51 -10.40
CA ILE A 63 4.17 0.72 -9.24
C ILE A 63 4.91 1.15 -7.97
N VAL A 64 6.24 1.27 -8.03
CA VAL A 64 7.05 1.67 -6.87
C VAL A 64 6.66 3.07 -6.39
N ILE A 65 6.57 4.05 -7.29
CA ILE A 65 6.20 5.43 -6.93
C ILE A 65 4.81 5.49 -6.31
N ILE A 66 3.83 4.79 -6.90
CA ILE A 66 2.45 4.76 -6.36
C ILE A 66 2.46 4.22 -4.93
N ASN A 67 3.12 3.08 -4.68
CA ASN A 67 3.16 2.50 -3.34
C ASN A 67 3.93 3.37 -2.33
N LEU A 68 4.98 4.08 -2.75
CA LEU A 68 5.68 5.04 -1.89
C LEU A 68 4.79 6.23 -1.51
N ILE A 69 4.06 6.80 -2.48
CA ILE A 69 3.12 7.90 -2.21
C ILE A 69 2.04 7.44 -1.22
N VAL A 70 1.45 6.27 -1.48
CA VAL A 70 0.45 5.64 -0.60
C VAL A 70 1.01 5.45 0.81
N LEU A 71 2.23 4.91 0.94
CA LEU A 71 2.88 4.75 2.23
C LEU A 71 3.06 6.08 2.97
N THR A 72 3.54 7.13 2.30
CA THR A 72 3.73 8.44 2.90
C THR A 72 2.41 9.03 3.40
N ILE A 73 1.36 8.97 2.59
CA ILE A 73 0.03 9.48 2.96
C ILE A 73 -0.49 8.73 4.19
N PHE A 74 -0.53 7.40 4.15
CA PHE A 74 -1.13 6.63 5.24
C PHE A 74 -0.27 6.55 6.50
N THR A 75 1.05 6.74 6.39
CA THR A 75 1.90 6.95 7.57
C THR A 75 1.50 8.22 8.31
N ASN A 76 1.19 9.31 7.59
CA ASN A 76 0.72 10.54 8.22
C ASN A 76 -0.62 10.32 8.96
N TYR A 77 -1.59 9.66 8.34
CA TYR A 77 -2.85 9.29 9.00
C TYR A 77 -2.63 8.39 10.22
N ALA A 78 -1.77 7.38 10.10
CA ALA A 78 -1.44 6.48 11.20
C ALA A 78 -0.85 7.23 12.40
N LEU A 79 0.05 8.18 12.16
CA LEU A 79 0.63 9.00 13.23
C LEU A 79 -0.43 9.85 13.94
N VAL A 80 -1.35 10.46 13.20
CA VAL A 80 -2.46 11.26 13.78
C VAL A 80 -3.41 10.43 14.64
N ILE A 81 -3.55 9.13 14.35
CA ILE A 81 -4.45 8.23 15.09
C ILE A 81 -3.76 7.65 16.33
N LEU A 82 -2.44 7.46 16.27
CA LEU A 82 -1.66 6.81 17.32
C LEU A 82 -1.09 7.78 18.37
N PHE A 83 -0.98 9.07 18.05
CA PHE A 83 -0.38 10.12 18.90
C PHE A 83 -1.28 11.35 18.96
#